data_AF-A0A9X1Z8B3-F1
#
_entry.id   AF-A0A9X1Z8B3-F1
#
_cell.length_a   1.000
_cell.length_b   1.000
_cell.length_c   1.000
_cell.angle_alpha   90.00
_cell.angle_beta   90.00
_cell.angle_gamma   90.00
#
_symmetry.space_group_name_H-M   'P 1'
#
loop_
_entity.id
_entity.type
_entity.pdbx_description
1 polymer ?
#
loop_
_entity_poly.entity_id
_entity_poly.type
_entity_poly.pdbx_seq_one_letter_code
_entity_poly.pdbx_strand_id
1 'polypeptide(L)'
;MQASRNNSYGFTLIELVFVIIIVAILSIVALPKLINLDRDAHIAQLNSIAASISAQNQLTYSKSAIAHIEHLEGCSYACGNHPNWDIRQGEYFIDASATRLYVSMGYPLPPLTSSATVNNNYRTVFGLPSTEFDFTSVTRHLSATAIVPIKWSEKLNDIKNGIFECHVEYSSPTSIRNYSVKVFTKDC
;
A
#
# COMPACT_ATOMS: atom_id res chain seq x y z
N MET A 1 -30.57 23.21 -60.22
CA MET A 1 -29.88 22.51 -59.12
C MET A 1 -28.45 23.03 -59.08
N GLN A 2 -28.12 23.95 -58.17
CA GLN A 2 -26.76 24.46 -58.02
C GLN A 2 -25.96 23.48 -57.16
N ALA A 3 -24.91 22.88 -57.74
CA ALA A 3 -24.02 21.99 -57.02
C ALA A 3 -23.09 22.81 -56.11
N SER A 4 -23.22 22.65 -54.80
CA SER A 4 -22.29 23.18 -53.81
C SER A 4 -20.91 22.55 -54.02
N ARG A 5 -19.94 23.35 -54.50
CA ARG A 5 -18.54 22.93 -54.56
C ARG A 5 -17.95 23.00 -53.16
N ASN A 6 -17.79 21.85 -52.51
CA ASN A 6 -17.00 21.76 -51.30
C ASN A 6 -15.52 21.96 -51.68
N ASN A 7 -14.94 23.09 -51.30
CA ASN A 7 -13.50 23.33 -51.38
C ASN A 7 -12.81 22.48 -50.32
N SER A 8 -12.44 21.25 -50.67
CA SER A 8 -11.51 20.46 -49.86
C SER A 8 -10.10 21.04 -50.04
N TYR A 9 -9.68 21.89 -49.11
CA TYR A 9 -8.28 22.28 -48.99
C TYR A 9 -7.49 21.03 -48.59
N GLY A 10 -6.71 20.47 -49.51
CA GLY A 10 -5.83 19.34 -49.25
C GLY A 10 -4.67 19.76 -48.33
N PHE A 11 -4.27 18.86 -47.43
CA PHE A 11 -3.13 19.06 -46.55
C PHE A 11 -1.82 19.06 -47.36
N THR A 12 -0.95 20.04 -47.15
CA THR A 12 0.30 20.13 -47.92
C THR A 12 1.38 19.20 -47.35
N LEU A 13 2.27 18.71 -48.22
CA LEU A 13 3.41 17.89 -47.79
C LEU A 13 4.30 18.63 -46.79
N ILE A 14 4.44 19.95 -46.95
CA ILE A 14 5.24 20.78 -46.07
C ILE A 14 4.61 20.95 -44.68
N GLU A 15 3.28 21.06 -44.59
CA GLU A 15 2.59 21.07 -43.28
C GLU A 15 2.80 19.77 -42.54
N LEU A 16 2.74 18.62 -43.22
CA LEU A 16 2.99 17.32 -42.59
C LEU A 16 4.40 17.23 -42.02
N VAL A 17 5.39 17.64 -42.82
CA VAL A 17 6.80 17.62 -42.40
C VAL A 17 7.02 18.58 -41.23
N PHE A 18 6.43 19.76 -41.25
CA PHE A 18 6.60 20.72 -40.16
C PHE A 18 5.97 20.25 -38.85
N VAL A 19 4.78 19.63 -38.92
CA VAL A 19 4.10 19.08 -37.74
C VAL A 19 4.92 17.98 -37.07
N ILE A 20 5.47 17.02 -37.84
CA ILE A 20 6.29 15.95 -37.25
C ILE A 20 7.59 16.50 -36.63
N ILE A 21 8.19 17.54 -37.21
CA ILE A 21 9.39 18.19 -36.68
C ILE A 21 9.07 18.85 -35.33
N ILE A 22 7.97 19.61 -35.25
CA ILE A 22 7.56 20.25 -34.00
C ILE A 22 7.28 19.19 -32.93
N VAL A 23 6.51 18.15 -33.25
CA VAL A 23 6.19 17.07 -32.31
C VAL A 23 7.46 16.35 -31.83
N ALA A 24 8.45 16.16 -32.71
CA ALA A 24 9.73 15.55 -32.33
C ALA A 24 10.48 16.40 -31.29
N ILE A 25 10.59 17.71 -31.50
CA ILE A 25 11.26 18.62 -30.56
C ILE A 25 10.52 18.67 -29.22
N LEU A 26 9.18 18.80 -29.24
CA LEU A 26 8.38 18.86 -28.01
C LEU A 26 8.49 17.56 -27.19
N SER A 27 8.53 16.41 -27.87
CA SER A 27 8.63 15.11 -27.20
C SER A 27 9.96 14.94 -26.46
N ILE A 28 11.08 15.37 -27.08
CA ILE A 28 12.42 15.27 -26.49
C ILE A 28 12.52 16.07 -25.18
N VAL A 29 11.88 17.24 -25.11
CA VAL A 29 11.92 18.09 -23.91
C VAL A 29 10.97 17.60 -22.81
N ALA A 30 9.83 17.00 -23.18
CA ALA A 30 8.82 16.56 -22.22
C ALA A 30 9.17 15.23 -21.51
N LEU A 31 9.81 14.29 -22.21
CA LEU A 31 10.11 12.93 -21.73
C LEU A 31 10.90 12.90 -20.40
N PRO A 32 12.03 13.60 -20.24
CA PRO A 32 12.81 13.54 -19.00
C PRO A 32 12.03 14.04 -17.77
N LYS A 33 11.15 15.02 -17.95
CA LYS A 33 10.33 15.56 -16.87
C LYS A 33 9.22 14.59 -16.47
N LEU A 34 8.63 13.89 -17.43
CA LEU A 34 7.60 12.89 -17.17
C LEU A 34 8.12 11.75 -16.28
N ILE A 35 9.32 11.22 -16.56
CA ILE A 35 9.93 10.15 -15.75
C ILE A 35 10.11 10.57 -14.29
N ASN A 36 10.57 11.80 -14.04
CA ASN A 36 10.72 12.31 -12.68
C ASN A 36 9.36 12.47 -11.97
N LEU A 37 8.33 12.94 -12.67
CA LEU A 37 6.99 13.08 -12.10
C LEU A 37 6.37 11.72 -11.73
N ASP A 38 6.57 10.70 -12.57
CA ASP A 38 6.09 9.35 -12.28
C ASP A 38 6.76 8.78 -11.02
N ARG A 39 8.08 8.97 -10.88
CA ARG A 39 8.83 8.58 -9.69
C ARG A 39 8.32 9.30 -8.44
N ASP A 40 8.20 10.63 -8.50
CA ASP A 40 7.72 11.44 -7.39
C ASP A 40 6.28 11.08 -7.00
N ALA A 41 5.44 10.74 -7.97
CA ALA A 41 4.08 10.27 -7.73
C ALA A 41 4.05 8.94 -6.97
N HIS A 42 4.91 7.99 -7.32
CA HIS A 42 5.04 6.73 -6.58
C HIS A 42 5.53 6.95 -5.14
N ILE A 43 6.53 7.81 -4.95
CA ILE A 43 7.03 8.16 -3.62
C ILE A 43 5.93 8.83 -2.79
N ALA A 44 5.17 9.76 -3.38
CA ALA A 44 4.04 10.40 -2.72
C ALA A 44 2.94 9.40 -2.33
N GLN A 45 2.65 8.41 -3.20
CA GLN A 45 1.70 7.34 -2.91
C GLN A 45 2.15 6.50 -1.70
N LEU A 46 3.42 6.08 -1.66
CA LEU A 46 3.95 5.31 -0.54
C LEU A 46 3.90 6.11 0.78
N ASN A 47 4.24 7.39 0.73
CA ASN A 47 4.12 8.27 1.90
C ASN A 47 2.67 8.43 2.37
N SER A 48 1.72 8.54 1.43
CA SER A 48 0.28 8.60 1.74
C SER A 48 -0.19 7.32 2.43
N ILE A 49 0.24 6.15 1.94
CA ILE A 49 -0.07 4.85 2.55
C ILE A 49 0.49 4.78 3.97
N ALA A 50 1.76 5.14 4.17
CA ALA A 50 2.38 5.12 5.49
C ALA A 50 1.71 6.07 6.50
N ALA A 51 1.29 7.26 6.05
CA ALA A 51 0.53 8.19 6.86
C ALA A 51 -0.86 7.62 7.22
N SER A 52 -1.55 7.00 6.27
CA SER A 52 -2.83 6.33 6.49
C SER A 52 -2.71 5.19 7.50
N ILE A 53 -1.69 4.33 7.37
CA ILE A 53 -1.42 3.24 8.32
C ILE A 53 -1.15 3.80 9.71
N SER A 54 -0.33 4.86 9.82
CA SER A 54 0.00 5.48 11.11
C SER A 54 -1.24 6.08 11.79
N ALA A 55 -2.12 6.74 11.04
CA ALA A 55 -3.38 7.26 11.56
C ALA A 55 -4.33 6.14 12.02
N GLN A 56 -4.43 5.07 11.23
CA GLN A 56 -5.25 3.91 11.59
C GLN A 56 -4.70 3.14 12.79
N ASN A 57 -3.37 3.09 12.97
CA ASN A 57 -2.76 2.52 14.17
C ASN A 57 -3.18 3.28 15.42
N GLN A 58 -3.17 4.62 15.38
CA GLN A 58 -3.64 5.44 16.50
C GLN A 58 -5.11 5.18 16.82
N LEU A 59 -5.97 5.13 15.80
CA LEU A 59 -7.39 4.81 15.97
C LEU A 59 -7.60 3.39 16.54
N THR A 60 -6.84 2.42 16.05
CA THR A 60 -6.90 1.03 16.50
C THR A 60 -6.48 0.92 17.96
N TYR A 61 -5.42 1.64 18.36
CA TYR A 61 -4.97 1.70 19.74
C TYR A 61 -6.03 2.33 20.64
N SER A 62 -6.63 3.45 20.25
CA SER A 62 -7.71 4.07 21.02
C SER A 62 -8.92 3.13 21.18
N LYS A 63 -9.32 2.42 20.12
CA LYS A 63 -10.40 1.43 20.19
C LYS A 63 -10.05 0.25 21.09
N SER A 64 -8.80 -0.21 21.03
CA SER A 64 -8.30 -1.29 21.88
C SER A 64 -8.29 -0.89 23.36
N ALA A 65 -7.94 0.38 23.65
CA ALA A 65 -7.97 0.93 25.00
C ALA A 65 -9.39 1.01 25.58
N ILE A 66 -10.37 1.39 24.76
CA ILE A 66 -11.79 1.38 25.14
C ILE A 66 -12.27 -0.05 25.43
N ALA A 67 -11.74 -1.03 24.70
CA ALA A 67 -12.05 -2.45 24.88
C ALA A 67 -11.20 -3.13 25.98
N HIS A 68 -10.28 -2.41 26.64
CA HIS A 68 -9.35 -2.93 27.65
C HIS A 68 -8.44 -4.08 27.16
N ILE A 69 -8.03 -4.02 25.89
CA ILE A 69 -7.16 -5.03 25.26
C ILE A 69 -5.83 -4.44 24.74
N GLU A 70 -5.55 -3.17 25.03
CA GLU A 70 -4.39 -2.41 24.56
C GLU A 70 -3.05 -2.88 25.14
N HIS A 71 -3.07 -3.64 26.23
CA HIS A 71 -1.89 -4.23 26.85
C HIS A 71 -1.87 -5.75 26.73
N LEU A 72 -2.91 -6.35 26.15
CA LEU A 72 -3.02 -7.79 26.03
C LEU A 72 -2.26 -8.25 24.80
N GLU A 73 -1.27 -9.11 25.04
CA GLU A 73 -0.68 -9.96 24.02
C GLU A 73 -1.53 -11.23 23.89
N GLY A 74 -1.40 -11.95 22.77
CA GLY A 74 -2.15 -13.17 22.47
C GLY A 74 -2.24 -14.14 23.65
N CYS A 75 -3.31 -14.91 23.69
CA CYS A 75 -3.63 -15.74 24.85
C CYS A 75 -3.99 -17.18 24.43
N SER A 76 -3.90 -18.11 25.39
CA SER A 76 -4.15 -19.53 25.15
C SER A 76 -5.64 -19.89 25.21
N TYR A 77 -6.06 -20.80 24.33
CA TYR A 77 -7.40 -21.39 24.29
C TYR A 77 -8.52 -20.33 24.08
N ALA A 78 -9.50 -20.29 24.99
CA ALA A 78 -10.67 -19.42 24.89
C ALA A 78 -10.48 -18.06 25.56
N CYS A 79 -9.32 -17.79 26.16
CA CYS A 79 -9.02 -16.53 26.83
C CYS A 79 -10.09 -16.09 27.83
N GLY A 80 -10.54 -17.02 28.67
CA GLY A 80 -11.59 -16.76 29.65
C GLY A 80 -12.93 -16.32 29.02
N ASN A 81 -13.18 -16.66 27.74
CA ASN A 81 -14.31 -16.18 26.94
C ASN A 81 -14.36 -14.65 26.81
N HIS A 82 -13.20 -14.02 26.64
CA HIS A 82 -13.12 -12.58 26.44
C HIS A 82 -13.98 -12.15 25.22
N PRO A 83 -14.80 -11.08 25.34
CA PRO A 83 -15.74 -10.69 24.28
C PRO A 83 -15.05 -10.31 22.96
N ASN A 84 -13.83 -9.77 23.06
CA ASN A 84 -12.99 -9.37 21.92
C ASN A 84 -11.96 -10.44 21.50
N TRP A 85 -12.17 -11.71 21.87
CA TRP A 85 -11.29 -12.81 21.46
C TRP A 85 -11.94 -13.67 20.39
N ASP A 86 -11.26 -13.85 19.26
CA ASP A 86 -11.70 -14.79 18.24
C ASP A 86 -10.97 -16.13 18.41
N ILE A 87 -11.66 -17.12 18.98
CA ILE A 87 -11.08 -18.46 19.21
C ILE A 87 -10.66 -19.17 17.92
N ARG A 88 -11.21 -18.80 16.75
CA ARG A 88 -10.85 -19.42 15.47
C ARG A 88 -9.54 -18.87 14.94
N GLN A 89 -9.27 -17.59 15.16
CA GLN A 89 -8.02 -16.96 14.75
C GLN A 89 -6.95 -17.02 15.82
N GLY A 90 -7.36 -17.18 17.09
CA GLY A 90 -6.44 -17.13 18.24
C GLY A 90 -5.91 -15.72 18.49
N GLU A 91 -6.73 -14.70 18.24
CA GLU A 91 -6.31 -13.30 18.29
C GLU A 91 -7.39 -12.41 18.89
N TYR A 92 -6.97 -11.31 19.52
CA TYR A 92 -7.88 -10.24 19.90
C TYR A 92 -8.31 -9.44 18.68
N PHE A 93 -9.50 -8.86 18.71
CA PHE A 93 -10.01 -8.05 17.63
C PHE A 93 -10.78 -6.82 18.11
N ILE A 94 -10.82 -5.82 17.23
CA ILE A 94 -11.71 -4.67 17.31
C ILE A 94 -12.53 -4.56 16.03
N ASP A 95 -13.73 -4.02 16.12
CA ASP A 95 -14.56 -3.79 14.94
C ASP A 95 -14.13 -2.49 14.22
N ALA A 96 -13.81 -2.61 12.93
CA ALA A 96 -13.39 -1.53 12.06
C ALA A 96 -13.83 -1.78 10.62
N SER A 97 -14.33 -0.76 9.92
CA SER A 97 -14.73 -0.86 8.50
C SER A 97 -15.68 -2.04 8.21
N ALA A 98 -16.67 -2.25 9.10
CA ALA A 98 -17.62 -3.37 9.04
C ALA A 98 -16.99 -4.79 9.04
N THR A 99 -15.73 -4.90 9.48
CA THR A 99 -15.03 -6.17 9.66
C THR A 99 -14.26 -6.18 10.98
N ARG A 100 -13.61 -7.31 11.30
CA ARG A 100 -12.76 -7.46 12.48
C ARG A 100 -11.31 -7.17 12.14
N LEU A 101 -10.75 -6.12 12.73
CA LEU A 101 -9.30 -5.91 12.71
C LEU A 101 -8.69 -6.66 13.88
N TYR A 102 -7.78 -7.57 13.59
CA TYR A 102 -7.07 -8.33 14.62
C TYR A 102 -5.88 -7.53 15.14
N VAL A 103 -5.69 -7.58 16.46
CA VAL A 103 -4.76 -6.72 17.19
C VAL A 103 -3.97 -7.51 18.21
N SER A 104 -2.75 -7.04 18.49
CA SER A 104 -1.92 -7.47 19.61
C SER A 104 -1.31 -6.23 20.27
N MET A 105 -1.35 -6.17 21.60
CA MET A 105 -0.90 -5.02 22.39
C MET A 105 -1.54 -3.69 21.92
N GLY A 106 -2.80 -3.76 21.49
CA GLY A 106 -3.55 -2.62 20.98
C GLY A 106 -3.19 -2.14 19.57
N TYR A 107 -2.28 -2.80 18.86
CA TYR A 107 -1.91 -2.46 17.49
C TYR A 107 -2.32 -3.55 16.51
N PRO A 108 -2.57 -3.22 15.24
CA PRO A 108 -2.92 -4.20 14.23
C PRO A 108 -1.87 -5.31 14.12
N LEU A 109 -2.32 -6.54 13.90
CA LEU A 109 -1.42 -7.58 13.44
C LEU A 109 -0.93 -7.24 12.02
N PRO A 110 0.35 -7.48 11.70
CA PRO A 110 0.84 -7.26 10.36
C PRO A 110 0.14 -8.21 9.37
N PRO A 111 0.01 -7.82 8.10
CA PRO A 111 -0.44 -8.75 7.07
C PRO A 111 0.56 -9.92 6.95
N LEU A 112 0.16 -11.06 6.37
CA LEU A 112 0.90 -12.33 6.35
C LEU A 112 0.88 -13.17 7.63
N THR A 113 -0.11 -12.96 8.49
CA THR A 113 -0.45 -13.98 9.51
C THR A 113 -0.94 -15.27 8.83
N SER A 114 -0.99 -16.37 9.59
CA SER A 114 -1.36 -17.71 9.11
C SER A 114 -2.80 -17.84 8.57
N SER A 115 -3.62 -16.77 8.63
CA SER A 115 -5.04 -16.81 8.26
C SER A 115 -5.39 -15.83 7.14
N ALA A 116 -6.02 -16.35 6.09
CA ALA A 116 -6.56 -15.55 4.99
C ALA A 116 -7.59 -14.52 5.47
N THR A 117 -8.37 -14.81 6.52
CA THR A 117 -9.36 -13.89 7.08
C THR A 117 -8.68 -12.67 7.71
N VAL A 118 -7.63 -12.88 8.49
CA VAL A 118 -6.88 -11.79 9.12
C VAL A 118 -6.28 -10.89 8.05
N ASN A 119 -5.69 -11.49 7.02
CA ASN A 119 -5.12 -10.77 5.89
C ASN A 119 -6.18 -9.94 5.12
N ASN A 120 -7.32 -10.55 4.78
CA ASN A 120 -8.38 -9.87 4.03
C ASN A 120 -9.03 -8.74 4.85
N ASN A 121 -9.19 -8.94 6.15
CA ASN A 121 -9.72 -7.91 7.04
C ASN A 121 -8.74 -6.75 7.18
N TYR A 122 -7.43 -7.02 7.31
CA TYR A 122 -6.39 -5.99 7.29
C TYR A 122 -6.48 -5.17 6.00
N ARG A 123 -6.54 -5.83 4.83
CA ARG A 123 -6.70 -5.16 3.54
C ARG A 123 -7.93 -4.25 3.49
N THR A 124 -9.06 -4.73 4.02
CA THR A 124 -10.32 -3.99 4.05
C THR A 124 -10.23 -2.74 4.93
N VAL A 125 -9.64 -2.88 6.11
CA VAL A 125 -9.53 -1.77 7.07
C VAL A 125 -8.56 -0.72 6.56
N PHE A 126 -7.40 -1.14 6.05
CA PHE A 126 -6.33 -0.26 5.60
C PHE A 126 -6.51 0.27 4.17
N GLY A 127 -7.52 -0.19 3.43
CA GLY A 127 -7.73 0.19 2.04
C GLY A 127 -6.61 -0.30 1.12
N LEU A 128 -6.15 -1.54 1.33
CA LEU A 128 -5.05 -2.16 0.60
C LEU A 128 -5.55 -3.35 -0.23
N PRO A 129 -6.34 -3.14 -1.30
CA PRO A 129 -6.89 -4.22 -2.09
C PRO A 129 -5.79 -5.06 -2.75
N SER A 130 -6.03 -6.36 -2.92
CA SER A 130 -5.07 -7.28 -3.53
C SER A 130 -4.81 -7.01 -5.01
N THR A 131 -5.62 -6.18 -5.65
CA THR A 131 -5.41 -5.72 -7.03
C THR A 131 -4.34 -4.62 -7.14
N GLU A 132 -4.06 -3.94 -6.03
CA GLU A 132 -3.12 -2.81 -6.00
C GLU A 132 -1.89 -3.08 -5.12
N PHE A 133 -2.00 -3.98 -4.14
CA PHE A 133 -0.94 -4.22 -3.17
C PHE A 133 -0.70 -5.71 -2.89
N ASP A 134 0.58 -6.07 -2.89
CA ASP A 134 1.11 -7.32 -2.40
C ASP A 134 1.78 -7.14 -1.04
N PHE A 135 1.95 -8.26 -0.33
CA PHE A 135 2.64 -8.30 0.95
C PHE A 135 3.79 -9.30 0.90
N THR A 136 4.94 -8.94 1.47
CA THR A 136 6.07 -9.87 1.65
C THR A 136 6.75 -9.65 3.00
N SER A 137 7.24 -10.73 3.61
CA SER A 137 8.07 -10.65 4.81
C SER A 137 9.39 -9.97 4.49
N VAL A 138 9.97 -9.23 5.44
CA VAL A 138 11.32 -8.68 5.28
C VAL A 138 12.29 -9.39 6.21
N THR A 139 13.34 -10.00 5.64
CA THR A 139 14.26 -10.85 6.41
C THR A 139 15.18 -10.02 7.32
N ARG A 140 15.57 -8.81 6.87
CA ARG A 140 16.47 -7.92 7.61
C ARG A 140 15.79 -7.20 8.78
N HIS A 141 14.47 -7.04 8.72
CA HIS A 141 13.67 -6.32 9.68
C HIS A 141 12.71 -7.29 10.35
N LEU A 142 13.17 -7.89 11.46
CA LEU A 142 12.44 -8.92 12.21
C LEU A 142 10.99 -8.50 12.49
N SER A 143 10.05 -9.35 12.05
CA SER A 143 8.60 -9.15 12.17
C SER A 143 8.03 -7.98 11.35
N ALA A 144 8.78 -7.43 10.40
CA ALA A 144 8.27 -6.45 9.46
C ALA A 144 7.62 -7.12 8.25
N THR A 145 6.51 -6.56 7.81
CA THR A 145 5.86 -6.89 6.55
C THR A 145 5.92 -5.68 5.62
N ALA A 146 6.43 -5.91 4.42
CA ALA A 146 6.43 -4.93 3.35
C ALA A 146 5.09 -4.95 2.62
N ILE A 147 4.52 -3.76 2.44
CA ILE A 147 3.36 -3.43 1.63
C ILE A 147 3.90 -2.88 0.32
N VAL A 148 3.65 -3.62 -0.75
CA VAL A 148 4.32 -3.45 -2.04
C VAL A 148 3.27 -3.14 -3.09
N PRO A 149 3.38 -2.01 -3.83
CA PRO A 149 2.50 -1.78 -4.98
C PRO A 149 2.62 -2.92 -6.00
N ILE A 150 1.50 -3.34 -6.59
CA ILE A 150 1.41 -4.47 -7.53
C ILE A 150 2.38 -4.34 -8.71
N LYS A 151 2.74 -3.10 -9.09
CA LYS A 151 3.78 -2.78 -10.08
C LYS A 151 5.10 -3.51 -9.81
N TRP A 152 5.41 -3.81 -8.54
CA TRP A 152 6.66 -4.44 -8.11
C TRP A 152 6.47 -5.88 -7.62
N SER A 153 5.40 -6.57 -8.04
CA SER A 153 5.12 -7.96 -7.64
C SER A 153 6.26 -8.93 -8.03
N GLU A 154 6.93 -8.70 -9.17
CA GLU A 154 8.09 -9.51 -9.57
C GLU A 154 9.34 -9.28 -8.68
N LYS A 155 9.32 -8.22 -7.85
CA LYS A 155 10.42 -7.82 -6.96
C LYS A 155 10.22 -8.25 -5.51
N LEU A 156 9.18 -9.03 -5.18
CA LEU A 156 8.89 -9.43 -3.80
C LEU A 156 10.06 -10.18 -3.13
N ASN A 157 10.80 -11.00 -3.88
CA ASN A 157 11.99 -11.69 -3.37
C ASN A 157 13.17 -10.74 -3.15
N ASP A 158 13.36 -9.76 -4.05
CA ASP A 158 14.41 -8.73 -3.91
C ASP A 158 14.11 -7.85 -2.68
N ILE A 159 12.84 -7.47 -2.48
CA ILE A 159 12.37 -6.72 -1.31
C ILE A 159 12.61 -7.53 -0.03
N LYS A 160 12.21 -8.81 0.00
CA LYS A 160 12.41 -9.70 1.15
C LYS A 160 13.88 -9.78 1.59
N ASN A 161 14.81 -9.68 0.64
CA ASN A 161 16.25 -9.74 0.88
C ASN A 161 16.91 -8.37 1.11
N GLY A 162 16.15 -7.28 0.99
CA GLY A 162 16.63 -5.90 1.11
C GLY A 162 17.50 -5.45 -0.07
N ILE A 163 17.25 -6.00 -1.26
CA ILE A 163 17.95 -5.66 -2.51
C ILE A 163 17.20 -4.55 -3.25
N PHE A 164 15.88 -4.47 -3.10
CA PHE A 164 15.02 -3.50 -3.77
C PHE A 164 14.13 -2.74 -2.76
N GLU A 165 14.14 -1.42 -2.85
CA GLU A 165 13.48 -0.49 -1.92
C GLU A 165 12.47 0.41 -2.65
N CYS A 166 11.24 -0.09 -2.81
CA CYS A 166 10.08 0.72 -3.21
C CYS A 166 8.79 0.17 -2.57
N HIS A 167 8.66 0.33 -1.25
CA HIS A 167 7.59 -0.25 -0.45
C HIS A 167 7.44 0.46 0.91
N VAL A 168 6.36 0.14 1.64
CA VAL A 168 6.16 0.57 3.03
C VAL A 168 6.32 -0.64 3.95
N GLU A 169 7.13 -0.55 4.98
CA GLU A 169 7.23 -1.60 6.00
C GLU A 169 6.39 -1.26 7.22
N TYR A 170 5.63 -2.25 7.69
CA TYR A 170 4.93 -2.21 8.98
C TYR A 170 5.44 -3.31 9.90
N SER A 171 5.67 -2.97 11.17
CA SER A 171 5.94 -3.93 12.23
C SER A 171 5.06 -3.65 13.44
N SER A 172 4.39 -4.68 13.94
CA SER A 172 3.66 -4.64 15.20
C SER A 172 4.62 -4.49 16.39
N PRO A 173 4.16 -3.93 17.51
CA PRO A 173 4.99 -3.86 18.71
C PRO A 173 5.24 -5.25 19.29
N THR A 174 6.23 -5.30 20.16
CA THR A 174 6.54 -6.44 21.04
C THR A 174 6.82 -5.89 22.44
N SER A 175 6.98 -6.77 23.43
CA SER A 175 7.35 -6.39 24.80
C SER A 175 8.61 -5.51 24.91
N ILE A 176 9.49 -5.53 23.90
CA ILE A 176 10.77 -4.79 23.89
C ILE A 176 10.90 -3.75 22.76
N ARG A 177 9.90 -3.63 21.89
CA ARG A 177 9.98 -2.77 20.69
C ARG A 177 8.63 -2.16 20.36
N ASN A 178 8.60 -0.85 20.12
CA ASN A 178 7.42 -0.16 19.62
C ASN A 178 7.08 -0.56 18.19
N TYR A 179 5.84 -0.32 17.78
CA TYR A 179 5.45 -0.46 16.38
C TYR A 179 6.28 0.48 15.49
N SER A 180 6.41 0.15 14.21
CA SER A 180 7.08 1.00 13.24
C SER A 180 6.38 0.98 11.89
N VAL A 181 6.27 2.14 11.26
CA VAL A 181 5.88 2.33 9.86
C VAL A 181 7.03 3.07 9.19
N LYS A 182 7.63 2.49 8.15
CA LYS A 182 8.77 3.08 7.43
C LYS A 182 8.54 3.03 5.92
N VAL A 183 9.00 4.06 5.23
CA VAL A 183 8.90 4.17 3.78
C VAL A 183 10.28 3.97 3.17
N PHE A 184 10.38 3.07 2.21
CA PHE A 184 11.60 2.77 1.46
C PHE A 184 11.39 3.14 0.00
N THR A 185 12.21 4.06 -0.51
CA THR A 185 11.96 4.73 -1.81
C THR A 185 13.19 4.81 -2.72
N LYS A 186 14.29 4.14 -2.34
CA LYS A 186 15.57 4.29 -3.03
C LYS A 186 15.50 3.81 -4.48
N ASP A 187 14.74 2.75 -4.74
CA ASP A 187 14.61 2.10 -6.05
C ASP A 187 13.23 2.31 -6.70
N CYS A 188 12.43 3.24 -6.15
CA CYS A 188 11.38 3.91 -6.91
C CYS A 188 12.04 4.86 -7.93
#